data_AF-A0A848S7C0-F1
#
_entry.id   AF-A0A848S7C0-F1
#
_cell.length_a   1.000
_cell.length_b   1.000
_cell.length_c   1.000
_cell.angle_alpha   90.00
_cell.angle_beta   90.00
_cell.angle_gamma   90.00
#
_symmetry.space_group_name_H-M   'P 1'
#
loop_
_entity.id
_entity.type
_entity.pdbx_description
1 polymer ?
#
loop_
_entity_poly.entity_id
_entity_poly.type
_entity_poly.pdbx_seq_one_letter_code
_entity_poly.pdbx_strand_id
1 'polypeptide(L)'
;KNNSIENMNASFEDRFDIKVRFNANLGNVVNIDTNFDIYPGLSFGLKNFGGHLGMRYFFTEGFGIYTEFNAPLAIYTTEALTPAEKLHNQFTVNLGASFNL
;
A
#
# COMPACT_ATOMS: atom_id res chain seq x y z
N LYS A 1 -31.18 -13.70 16.01
CA LYS A 1 -30.04 -14.57 16.39
C LYS A 1 -28.77 -13.80 16.08
N ASN A 2 -28.05 -13.43 17.15
CA ASN A 2 -26.68 -12.91 17.27
C ASN A 2 -26.04 -12.18 16.08
N ASN A 3 -25.86 -10.88 16.28
CA ASN A 3 -24.75 -10.12 15.74
C ASN A 3 -23.44 -10.73 16.29
N SER A 4 -22.88 -11.67 15.53
CA SER A 4 -21.51 -12.15 15.72
C SER A 4 -20.60 -11.00 15.34
N ILE A 5 -20.27 -10.14 16.30
CA ILE A 5 -18.99 -9.45 16.25
C ILE A 5 -17.98 -10.60 16.31
N GLU A 6 -17.48 -11.02 15.14
CA GLU A 6 -16.35 -11.95 15.07
C GLU A 6 -15.26 -11.30 15.90
N ASN A 7 -15.02 -11.84 17.10
CA ASN A 7 -13.79 -11.56 17.81
C ASN A 7 -12.68 -12.04 16.87
N MET A 8 -12.11 -11.10 16.11
CA MET A 8 -10.91 -11.33 15.31
C MET A 8 -9.77 -11.62 16.29
N ASN A 9 -9.74 -12.85 16.79
CA ASN A 9 -8.66 -13.37 17.62
C ASN A 9 -7.47 -13.71 16.71
N ALA A 10 -7.12 -12.74 15.85
CA ALA A 10 -6.01 -12.81 14.92
C ALA A 10 -4.73 -12.78 15.73
N SER A 11 -3.91 -13.82 15.56
CA SER A 11 -2.64 -13.96 16.23
C SER A 11 -1.69 -12.82 15.83
N PHE A 12 -0.60 -12.62 16.58
CA PHE A 12 0.39 -11.61 16.23
C PHE A 12 0.96 -11.84 14.82
N GLU A 13 1.19 -13.09 14.47
CA GLU A 13 1.69 -13.50 13.16
C GLU A 13 0.74 -13.10 12.03
N ASP A 14 -0.58 -13.20 12.23
CA ASP A 14 -1.57 -12.77 11.23
C ASP A 14 -1.52 -11.26 10.96
N ARG A 15 -1.12 -10.46 11.93
CA ARG A 15 -1.09 -8.98 11.85
C ARG A 15 0.22 -8.43 11.30
N PHE A 16 1.30 -9.19 11.40
CA PHE A 16 2.60 -8.80 10.89
C PHE A 16 2.74 -9.17 9.40
N ASP A 17 3.32 -8.29 8.59
CA ASP A 17 3.67 -8.59 7.20
C ASP A 17 4.91 -7.77 6.80
N ILE A 18 5.83 -8.41 6.10
CA ILE A 18 7.03 -7.77 5.55
C ILE A 18 6.79 -7.60 4.06
N LYS A 19 6.93 -6.37 3.58
CA LYS A 19 6.71 -6.03 2.17
C LYS A 19 7.95 -5.41 1.55
N VAL A 20 8.32 -5.91 0.39
CA VAL A 20 9.28 -5.29 -0.52
C VAL A 20 8.50 -4.54 -1.60
N ARG A 21 8.92 -3.32 -1.92
CA ARG A 21 8.22 -2.44 -2.87
C ARG A 21 9.18 -1.97 -3.95
N PHE A 22 8.73 -2.04 -5.20
CA PHE A 22 9.47 -1.56 -6.36
C PHE A 22 8.65 -0.46 -7.02
N ASN A 23 9.26 0.71 -7.21
CA ASN A 23 8.57 1.91 -7.69
C ASN A 23 9.22 2.38 -8.99
N ALA A 24 8.40 2.70 -9.99
CA ALA A 24 8.86 3.39 -11.18
C ALA A 24 8.44 4.86 -11.07
N ASN A 25 9.38 5.76 -10.77
CA ASN A 25 9.09 7.19 -10.64
C ASN A 25 9.01 7.82 -12.03
N LEU A 26 7.83 8.33 -12.41
CA LEU A 26 7.55 8.80 -13.77
C LEU A 26 7.50 10.33 -13.88
N GLY A 27 7.84 11.10 -12.83
CA GLY A 27 7.83 12.57 -12.86
C GLY A 27 8.50 13.17 -14.10
N ASN A 28 9.69 12.68 -14.45
CA ASN A 28 10.43 13.13 -15.65
C ASN A 28 9.76 12.76 -16.99
N VAL A 29 8.97 11.67 -17.01
CA VAL A 29 8.31 11.17 -18.23
C VAL A 29 6.99 11.87 -18.46
N VAL A 30 6.18 12.03 -17.40
CA VAL A 30 4.87 12.69 -17.49
C VAL A 30 5.04 14.21 -17.64
N ASN A 31 6.11 14.79 -17.05
CA ASN A 31 6.56 16.17 -17.26
C ASN A 31 5.43 17.21 -17.10
N ILE A 32 4.62 17.05 -16.04
CA ILE A 32 3.56 18.00 -15.69
C ILE A 32 4.16 19.19 -14.94
N ASP A 33 4.99 18.91 -13.94
CA ASP A 33 5.65 19.89 -13.08
C ASP A 33 6.91 19.23 -12.49
N THR A 34 7.97 20.00 -12.25
CA THR A 34 9.23 19.48 -11.67
C THR A 34 9.06 18.98 -10.24
N ASN A 35 8.05 19.48 -9.54
CA ASN A 35 7.76 19.16 -8.15
C ASN A 35 6.74 18.03 -8.01
N PHE A 36 6.15 17.58 -9.11
CA PHE A 36 5.16 16.51 -9.15
C PHE A 36 5.78 15.19 -9.64
N ASP A 37 5.47 14.11 -8.94
CA ASP A 37 5.86 12.77 -9.34
C ASP A 37 4.69 11.80 -9.15
N ILE A 38 4.49 10.94 -10.14
CA ILE A 38 3.55 9.83 -10.11
C ILE A 38 4.34 8.55 -10.29
N TYR A 39 4.11 7.59 -9.40
CA TYR A 39 4.89 6.36 -9.33
C TYR A 39 3.98 5.15 -9.20
N PRO A 40 3.74 4.41 -10.29
CA PRO A 40 3.23 3.05 -10.16
C PRO A 40 4.32 2.15 -9.57
N GLY A 41 3.89 1.12 -8.86
CA GLY A 41 4.81 0.15 -8.30
C GLY A 41 4.17 -1.19 -7.99
N LEU A 42 5.03 -2.15 -7.71
CA LEU A 42 4.65 -3.49 -7.28
C LEU A 42 5.02 -3.67 -5.82
N SER A 43 4.19 -4.42 -5.10
CA SER A 43 4.37 -4.73 -3.69
C SER A 43 4.31 -6.23 -3.50
N PHE A 44 5.39 -6.77 -2.94
CA PHE A 44 5.54 -8.18 -2.65
C PHE A 44 5.60 -8.32 -1.13
N GLY A 45 4.50 -8.75 -0.54
CA GLY A 45 4.42 -9.15 0.87
C GLY A 45 4.74 -10.63 1.06
N LEU A 46 4.89 -11.05 2.31
CA LEU A 46 4.94 -12.48 2.61
C LEU A 46 3.58 -13.15 2.36
N LYS A 47 2.51 -12.36 2.42
CA LYS A 47 1.12 -12.83 2.35
C LYS A 47 0.43 -12.56 1.01
N ASN A 48 0.91 -11.57 0.25
CA ASN A 48 0.28 -11.20 -1.01
C ASN A 48 1.22 -10.53 -2.00
N PHE A 49 0.77 -10.52 -3.25
CA PHE A 49 1.26 -9.69 -4.33
C PHE A 49 0.25 -8.59 -4.61
N GLY A 50 0.70 -7.36 -4.78
CA GLY A 50 -0.14 -6.24 -5.11
C GLY A 50 0.54 -5.22 -5.99
N GLY A 51 -0.26 -4.29 -6.48
CA GLY A 51 0.22 -3.06 -7.10
C GLY A 51 -0.08 -1.87 -6.20
N HIS A 52 0.63 -0.78 -6.44
CA HIS A 52 0.27 0.51 -5.87
C HIS A 52 0.49 1.62 -6.90
N LEU A 53 -0.23 2.71 -6.69
CA LEU A 53 -0.07 3.94 -7.45
C LEU A 53 0.04 5.09 -6.45
N GLY A 54 1.22 5.69 -6.42
CA GLY A 54 1.47 6.85 -5.59
C GLY A 54 1.60 8.13 -6.40
N MET A 55 1.24 9.24 -5.78
CA MET A 55 1.45 10.58 -6.28
C MET A 55 2.04 11.41 -5.14
N ARG A 56 3.03 12.23 -5.45
CA ARG A 56 3.63 13.16 -4.50
C ARG A 56 3.86 14.53 -5.14
N TYR A 57 3.72 15.56 -4.31
CA TYR A 57 3.97 16.94 -4.70
C TYR A 57 4.84 17.60 -3.63
N PHE A 58 5.98 18.15 -4.05
CA PHE A 58 6.89 18.89 -3.19
C PHE A 58 6.59 20.39 -3.25
N PHE A 59 6.24 21.00 -2.12
CA PHE A 59 6.04 22.45 -2.05
C PHE A 59 7.38 23.19 -1.99
N THR A 60 8.39 22.53 -1.43
CA THR A 60 9.77 23.00 -1.34
C THR A 60 10.71 21.82 -1.61
N GLU A 61 12.00 22.08 -1.78
CA GLU A 61 13.02 21.03 -1.99
C GLU A 61 13.05 19.99 -0.85
N GLY A 62 12.60 20.37 0.36
CA GLY A 62 12.65 19.53 1.56
C GLY A 62 11.30 19.05 2.10
N PHE A 63 10.16 19.57 1.63
CA PHE A 63 8.83 19.24 2.16
C PHE A 63 7.78 19.07 1.06
N GLY A 64 6.99 18.01 1.20
CA GLY A 64 5.89 17.70 0.31
C GLY A 64 4.81 16.87 0.98
N ILE A 65 3.81 16.52 0.18
CA ILE A 65 2.77 15.56 0.54
C ILE A 65 2.76 14.42 -0.46
N TYR A 66 2.24 13.28 -0.03
CA TYR A 66 1.97 12.15 -0.90
C TYR A 66 0.59 11.54 -0.60
N THR A 67 0.02 10.94 -1.63
CA THR A 67 -1.11 10.04 -1.53
C THR A 67 -0.76 8.74 -2.24
N GLU A 68 -1.25 7.62 -1.74
CA GLU A 68 -0.94 6.33 -2.32
C GLU A 68 -2.13 5.37 -2.23
N PHE A 69 -2.46 4.77 -3.36
CA PHE A 69 -3.48 3.74 -3.48
C PHE A 69 -2.79 2.39 -3.61
N ASN A 70 -3.14 1.43 -2.76
CA ASN A 70 -2.56 0.08 -2.79
C ASN A 70 -3.68 -0.93 -3.04
N ALA A 71 -3.47 -1.83 -3.99
CA ALA A 71 -4.42 -2.86 -4.37
C ALA A 71 -3.72 -4.24 -4.36
N PRO A 72 -4.17 -5.19 -3.51
CA PRO A 72 -3.71 -6.57 -3.58
C PRO A 72 -4.27 -7.23 -4.85
N LEU A 73 -3.41 -7.91 -5.60
CA LEU A 73 -3.72 -8.53 -6.89
C LEU A 73 -3.76 -10.06 -6.78
N ALA A 74 -2.90 -10.65 -5.94
CA ALA A 74 -2.88 -12.09 -5.72
C ALA A 74 -2.52 -12.42 -4.27
N ILE A 75 -3.02 -13.57 -3.82
CA ILE A 75 -2.83 -14.09 -2.45
C ILE A 75 -2.15 -15.44 -2.61
N TYR A 76 -1.14 -15.72 -1.80
CA TYR A 76 -0.30 -16.91 -1.99
C TYR A 76 -0.83 -18.20 -1.36
N THR A 77 -1.96 -18.13 -0.63
CA THR A 77 -2.63 -19.32 -0.08
C THR A 77 -3.70 -19.86 -1.02
N THR A 78 -3.81 -21.19 -1.09
CA THR A 78 -4.80 -21.90 -1.93
C THR A 78 -6.11 -22.20 -1.17
N GLU A 79 -6.17 -21.91 0.12
CA GLU A 79 -7.33 -22.19 0.98
C GLU A 79 -8.25 -20.97 1.16
N ALA A 80 -9.47 -21.21 1.64
CA ALA A 80 -10.42 -20.14 1.94
C ALA A 80 -9.92 -19.29 3.12
N LEU A 81 -9.56 -18.05 2.85
CA LEU A 81 -9.02 -17.11 3.84
C LEU A 81 -9.98 -16.89 5.00
N THR A 82 -9.46 -17.03 6.22
CA THR A 82 -10.13 -16.59 7.44
C THR A 82 -10.30 -15.06 7.44
N PRO A 83 -11.24 -14.51 8.24
CA PRO A 83 -11.38 -13.07 8.42
C PRO A 83 -10.08 -12.37 8.85
N ALA A 84 -9.23 -13.07 9.62
CA ALA A 84 -7.94 -12.57 10.08
C ALA A 84 -6.92 -12.44 8.92
N GLU A 85 -6.85 -13.42 8.03
CA GLU A 85 -5.91 -13.41 6.89
C GLU A 85 -6.33 -12.42 5.79
N LYS A 86 -7.63 -12.07 5.71
CA LYS A 86 -8.13 -11.03 4.79
C LYS A 86 -7.61 -9.63 5.14
N LEU A 87 -7.04 -9.41 6.33
CA LEU A 87 -6.55 -8.11 6.78
C LEU A 87 -5.51 -7.51 5.81
N HIS A 88 -4.65 -8.35 5.22
CA HIS A 88 -3.62 -7.89 4.29
C HIS A 88 -4.12 -7.69 2.86
N ASN A 89 -5.32 -8.20 2.55
CA ASN A 89 -5.89 -8.24 1.20
C ASN A 89 -6.99 -7.19 1.01
N GLN A 90 -6.76 -6.00 1.54
CA GLN A 90 -7.65 -4.85 1.43
C GLN A 90 -7.08 -3.81 0.48
N PHE A 91 -7.95 -3.11 -0.24
CA PHE A 91 -7.57 -1.86 -0.88
C PHE A 91 -7.31 -0.80 0.20
N THR A 92 -6.17 -0.13 0.14
CA THR A 92 -5.82 0.92 1.10
C THR A 92 -5.50 2.23 0.41
N VAL A 93 -5.82 3.31 1.12
CA VAL A 93 -5.50 4.68 0.71
C VAL A 93 -4.69 5.32 1.83
N ASN A 94 -3.49 5.78 1.50
CA ASN A 94 -2.60 6.45 2.44
C ASN A 94 -2.45 7.91 2.03
N LEU A 95 -2.47 8.82 3.01
CA LEU A 95 -2.07 10.21 2.83
C LEU A 95 -1.02 10.56 3.90
N GLY A 96 -0.01 11.33 3.52
CA GLY A 96 1.03 11.74 4.45
C GLY A 96 1.93 12.85 3.94
N ALA A 97 2.89 13.23 4.77
CA ALA A 97 3.94 14.18 4.45
C ALA A 97 5.21 13.45 3.97
N SER A 98 5.99 14.10 3.11
CA SER A 98 7.29 13.65 2.62
C SER A 98 8.35 14.70 2.94
N PHE A 99 9.51 14.25 3.41
CA PHE A 99 10.64 15.11 3.72
C PHE A 99 11.86 14.61 2.94
N ASN A 100 12.57 15.54 2.31
CA ASN A 100 13.82 15.26 1.60
C ASN A 100 14.94 15.98 2.35
N LEU A 101 15.98 15.24 2.77
CA LEU A 101 17.13 15.76 3.53
C LEU A 101 18.36 15.91 2.63
#